data_AF-A0A2L1UHY0-F1
#
_entry.id   AF-A0A2L1UHY0-F1
#
_cell.length_a   1.000
_cell.length_b   1.000
_cell.length_c   1.000
_cell.angle_alpha   90.00
_cell.angle_beta   90.00
_cell.angle_gamma   90.00
#
_symmetry.space_group_name_H-M   'P 1'
#
loop_
_entity.id
_entity.type
_entity.pdbx_description
1 polymer ?
#
loop_
_entity_poly.entity_id
_entity_poly.type
_entity_poly.pdbx_seq_one_letter_code
_entity_poly.pdbx_strand_id
1 'polypeptide(L)'
;MENEENQENIEQNTEATKETKEQTKEKTEEKGKVTFTPEQQAVIEEMFSARFSREKKKSEAEKEEAAKLAEMNAQQKAEYERDQLQKQLDELLKKDRWNEMSKEANKMLKESGIASDDQVLGFVVQDTAEATQEAVKAFVDLVNTKAEEITRQKLSGTAPRVQTSPASNMTKESIMQIKDAAKRQKAMAENIHLFQ
;
A
#
# COMPACT_ATOMS: atom_id res chain seq x y z
N MET A 1 -47.24 -18.80 -12.89
CA MET A 1 -46.64 -18.74 -11.55
C MET A 1 -45.96 -17.38 -11.47
N GLU A 2 -46.74 -16.31 -11.39
CA GLU A 2 -47.49 -15.81 -10.22
C GLU A 2 -46.62 -14.89 -9.34
N ASN A 3 -47.10 -13.64 -9.30
CA ASN A 3 -47.05 -12.64 -8.23
C ASN A 3 -45.90 -11.62 -8.26
N GLU A 4 -46.14 -10.41 -8.80
CA GLU A 4 -46.87 -9.24 -8.23
C GLU A 4 -45.81 -8.23 -7.75
N GLU A 5 -45.29 -7.30 -8.58
CA GLU A 5 -45.92 -6.05 -9.04
C GLU A 5 -46.95 -5.49 -8.05
N ASN A 6 -46.46 -4.75 -7.05
CA ASN A 6 -47.29 -3.83 -6.27
C ASN A 6 -46.46 -2.66 -5.72
N GLN A 7 -46.08 -1.76 -6.62
CA GLN A 7 -45.82 -0.35 -6.32
C GLN A 7 -46.74 0.44 -7.25
N GLU A 8 -47.64 1.24 -6.67
CA GLU A 8 -48.50 2.30 -7.25
C GLU A 8 -49.97 2.15 -6.81
N ASN A 9 -50.29 2.62 -5.60
CA ASN A 9 -51.56 3.31 -5.33
C ASN A 9 -51.62 3.88 -3.90
N ILE A 10 -51.03 5.06 -3.69
CA ILE A 10 -51.38 5.92 -2.56
C ILE A 10 -51.62 7.30 -3.15
N GLU A 11 -52.85 7.58 -3.55
CA GLU A 11 -53.50 8.89 -3.47
C GLU A 11 -54.87 8.81 -4.15
N GLN A 12 -55.84 9.55 -3.60
CA GLN A 12 -57.26 9.64 -3.98
C GLN A 12 -58.19 8.64 -3.29
N ASN A 13 -58.71 9.03 -2.12
CA ASN A 13 -60.17 9.10 -1.94
C ASN A 13 -60.54 9.88 -0.66
N THR A 14 -60.49 11.20 -0.73
CA THR A 14 -61.22 12.09 0.19
C THR A 14 -62.44 12.62 -0.56
N GLU A 15 -63.63 12.37 0.00
CA GLU A 15 -64.95 12.96 -0.29
C GLU A 15 -66.03 11.98 -0.80
N ALA A 16 -66.76 11.43 0.17
CA ALA A 16 -68.20 11.09 0.17
C ALA A 16 -68.38 10.17 1.37
N THR A 17 -69.13 10.51 2.42
CA THR A 17 -70.59 10.45 2.39
C THR A 17 -71.12 11.19 3.61
N LYS A 18 -71.85 12.29 3.37
CA LYS A 18 -72.84 12.82 4.32
C LYS A 18 -74.18 12.15 4.02
N GLU A 19 -74.97 12.03 5.10
CA GLU A 19 -76.40 11.70 5.14
C GLU A 19 -76.77 10.21 5.06
N THR A 20 -77.09 9.63 6.22
CA THR A 20 -78.44 9.10 6.50
C THR A 20 -78.63 9.07 8.02
N LYS A 21 -79.39 10.04 8.53
CA LYS A 21 -80.09 9.97 9.81
C LYS A 21 -81.46 9.38 9.48
N GLU A 22 -81.81 8.21 10.02
CA GLU A 22 -83.07 8.03 10.76
C GLU A 22 -83.19 6.64 11.40
N GLN A 23 -83.34 6.69 12.72
CA GLN A 23 -84.10 5.81 13.61
C GLN A 23 -84.05 4.29 13.41
N THR A 24 -83.43 3.62 14.37
CA THR A 24 -84.06 2.47 15.03
C THR A 24 -83.78 2.55 16.53
N LYS A 25 -84.82 2.90 17.30
CA LYS A 25 -84.87 2.65 18.74
C LYS A 25 -85.13 1.17 18.92
N GLU A 26 -84.09 0.41 19.25
CA GLU A 26 -84.27 -0.88 19.92
C GLU A 26 -83.54 -0.89 21.25
N LYS A 27 -84.36 -1.11 22.27
CA LYS A 27 -84.06 -1.16 23.69
C LYS A 27 -83.24 -2.42 23.95
N THR A 28 -81.92 -2.29 23.90
CA THR A 28 -81.01 -3.32 24.46
C THR A 28 -80.70 -2.93 25.90
N GLU A 29 -81.08 -3.80 26.81
CA GLU A 29 -80.96 -3.62 28.26
C GLU A 29 -79.51 -3.32 28.68
N GLU A 30 -79.27 -2.09 29.16
CA GLU A 30 -78.01 -1.63 29.73
C GLU A 30 -77.71 -2.35 31.06
N LYS A 31 -77.21 -3.59 30.99
CA LYS A 31 -76.51 -4.19 32.13
C LYS A 31 -75.12 -3.57 32.24
N GLY A 32 -74.98 -2.63 33.17
CA GLY A 32 -73.67 -2.20 33.68
C GLY A 32 -73.08 -0.92 33.09
N LYS A 33 -73.88 0.09 32.75
CA LYS A 33 -73.34 1.41 32.38
C LYS A 33 -72.78 2.10 33.64
N VAL A 34 -71.46 2.04 33.80
CA VAL A 34 -70.76 2.76 34.88
C VAL A 34 -70.75 4.24 34.52
N THR A 35 -71.52 5.04 35.25
CA THR A 35 -71.52 6.50 35.14
C THR A 35 -70.69 7.09 36.25
N PHE A 36 -69.65 7.83 35.89
CA PHE A 36 -68.82 8.55 36.85
C PHE A 36 -69.44 9.91 37.17
N THR A 37 -69.25 10.39 38.40
CA THR A 37 -69.55 11.79 38.73
C THR A 37 -68.55 12.72 38.03
N PRO A 38 -68.89 14.02 37.84
CA PRO A 38 -67.97 14.98 37.21
C PRO A 38 -66.60 15.04 37.90
N GLU A 39 -66.55 14.91 39.22
CA GLU A 39 -65.30 14.86 39.99
C GLU A 39 -64.50 13.57 39.71
N GLN A 40 -65.17 12.42 39.56
CA GLN A 40 -64.51 11.16 39.21
C GLN A 40 -63.95 11.17 37.79
N GLN A 41 -64.64 11.79 36.83
CA GLN A 41 -64.13 11.99 35.46
C GLN A 41 -62.88 12.86 35.43
N ALA A 42 -62.84 13.96 36.20
CA ALA A 42 -61.66 14.81 36.30
C ALA A 42 -60.44 14.05 36.85
N VAL A 43 -60.63 13.24 37.90
CA VAL A 43 -59.54 12.40 38.47
C VAL A 43 -59.07 11.33 37.48
N ILE A 44 -60.00 10.74 36.71
CA ILE A 44 -59.68 9.76 35.68
C ILE A 44 -58.88 10.40 34.54
N GLU A 45 -59.31 11.56 34.03
CA GLU A 45 -58.57 12.32 33.00
C GLU A 45 -57.19 12.76 33.49
N GLU A 46 -57.06 13.15 34.76
CA GLU A 46 -55.76 13.45 35.37
C GLU A 46 -54.86 12.20 35.41
N MET A 47 -55.38 11.04 35.82
CA MET A 47 -54.59 9.79 35.80
C MET A 47 -54.21 9.36 34.39
N PHE A 48 -55.12 9.47 33.43
CA PHE A 48 -54.86 9.12 32.03
C PHE A 48 -53.84 10.06 31.41
N SER A 49 -53.97 11.37 31.61
CA SER A 49 -53.02 12.36 31.10
C SER A 49 -51.64 12.20 31.75
N ALA A 50 -51.58 11.90 33.06
CA ALA A 50 -50.34 11.62 33.76
C ALA A 50 -49.66 10.33 33.25
N ARG A 51 -50.42 9.24 33.06
CA ARG A 51 -49.91 7.98 32.48
C ARG A 51 -49.48 8.17 31.03
N PHE A 52 -50.31 8.80 30.21
CA PHE A 52 -50.03 9.07 28.81
C PHE A 52 -48.77 9.94 28.64
N SER A 53 -48.60 10.95 29.48
CA SER A 53 -47.40 11.79 29.48
C SER A 53 -46.15 11.01 29.86
N ARG A 54 -46.24 10.09 30.83
CA ARG A 54 -45.11 9.21 31.21
C ARG A 54 -44.77 8.23 30.09
N GLU A 55 -45.76 7.58 29.50
CA GLU A 55 -45.57 6.62 28.41
C GLU A 55 -45.02 7.30 27.16
N LYS A 56 -45.54 8.48 26.81
CA LYS A 56 -45.05 9.29 25.70
C LYS A 56 -43.59 9.68 25.89
N LYS A 57 -43.23 10.20 27.08
CA LYS A 57 -41.83 10.54 27.41
C LYS A 57 -40.91 9.33 27.35
N LYS A 58 -41.37 8.17 27.82
CA LYS A 58 -40.60 6.93 27.77
C LYS A 58 -40.38 6.45 26.33
N SER A 59 -41.43 6.48 25.51
CA SER A 59 -41.34 6.11 24.09
C SER A 59 -40.45 7.07 23.30
N GLU A 60 -40.52 8.37 23.58
CA GLU A 60 -39.64 9.37 22.97
C GLU A 60 -38.17 9.13 23.35
N ALA A 61 -37.89 8.86 24.63
CA ALA A 61 -36.54 8.54 25.10
C ALA A 61 -35.99 7.24 24.47
N GLU A 62 -36.80 6.19 24.39
CA GLU A 62 -36.42 4.92 23.74
C GLU A 62 -36.12 5.11 22.24
N LYS A 63 -36.91 5.94 21.54
CA LYS A 63 -36.66 6.28 20.13
C LYS A 63 -35.40 7.10 19.94
N GLU A 64 -35.14 8.07 20.82
CA GLU A 64 -33.96 8.93 20.77
C GLU A 64 -32.68 8.14 21.03
N GLU A 65 -32.68 7.23 22.00
CA GLU A 65 -31.56 6.34 22.28
C GLU A 65 -31.31 5.38 21.10
N ALA A 66 -32.36 4.75 20.55
CA ALA A 66 -32.24 3.89 19.38
C ALA A 66 -31.74 4.64 18.15
N ALA A 67 -32.22 5.86 17.91
CA ALA A 67 -31.75 6.72 16.81
C ALA A 67 -30.28 7.08 16.99
N LYS A 68 -29.84 7.45 18.20
CA LYS A 68 -28.44 7.74 18.50
C LYS A 68 -27.53 6.53 18.33
N LEU A 69 -27.96 5.34 18.75
CA LEU A 69 -27.23 4.09 18.54
C LEU A 69 -27.12 3.74 17.04
N ALA A 70 -28.20 3.90 16.29
CA ALA A 70 -28.21 3.67 14.85
C ALA A 70 -27.30 4.67 14.11
N GLU A 71 -27.36 5.95 14.49
CA GLU A 71 -26.51 7.01 13.93
C GLU A 71 -25.03 6.73 14.24
N MET A 72 -24.69 6.35 15.47
CA MET A 72 -23.32 6.00 15.83
C MET A 72 -22.82 4.80 15.01
N ASN A 73 -23.66 3.77 14.80
CA ASN A 73 -23.29 2.63 13.97
C ASN A 73 -23.10 3.01 12.50
N ALA A 74 -23.95 3.89 11.97
CA ALA A 74 -23.86 4.38 10.60
C ALA A 74 -22.62 5.25 10.39
N GLN A 75 -22.33 6.16 11.32
CA GLN A 75 -21.12 6.99 11.29
C GLN A 75 -19.85 6.13 11.35
N GLN A 76 -19.78 5.16 12.26
CA GLN A 76 -18.63 4.25 12.34
C GLN A 76 -18.40 3.46 11.06
N LYS A 77 -19.47 2.98 10.41
CA LYS A 77 -19.36 2.29 9.12
C LYS A 77 -18.88 3.24 8.02
N ALA A 78 -19.45 4.43 7.94
CA ALA A 78 -19.04 5.43 6.95
C ALA A 78 -17.58 5.86 7.13
N GLU A 79 -17.12 6.07 8.37
CA GLU A 79 -15.72 6.38 8.67
C GLU A 79 -14.79 5.23 8.28
N TYR A 80 -15.17 3.99 8.59
CA TYR A 80 -14.39 2.82 8.21
C TYR A 80 -14.29 2.68 6.69
N GLU A 81 -15.40 2.83 5.96
CA GLU A 81 -15.41 2.80 4.49
C GLU A 81 -14.56 3.92 3.91
N ARG A 82 -14.68 5.14 4.44
CA ARG A 82 -13.84 6.27 4.03
C ARG A 82 -12.35 5.97 4.26
N ASP A 83 -11.99 5.42 5.42
CA ASP A 83 -10.60 5.08 5.74
C ASP A 83 -10.05 3.97 4.84
N GLN A 84 -10.87 2.98 4.49
CA GLN A 84 -10.49 1.96 3.52
C GLN A 84 -10.26 2.56 2.14
N LEU A 85 -11.17 3.42 1.67
CA LEU A 85 -11.05 4.11 0.39
C LEU A 85 -9.83 5.03 0.35
N GLN A 86 -9.56 5.76 1.44
CA GLN A 86 -8.39 6.63 1.54
C GLN A 86 -7.10 5.83 1.46
N LYS A 87 -7.01 4.69 2.17
CA LYS A 87 -5.83 3.81 2.09
C LYS A 87 -5.61 3.26 0.69
N GLN A 88 -6.68 2.85 0.00
CA GLN A 88 -6.59 2.38 -1.38
C GLN A 88 -6.14 3.49 -2.31
N LEU A 89 -6.64 4.70 -2.14
CA LEU A 89 -6.25 5.87 -2.92
C LEU A 89 -4.77 6.21 -2.69
N ASP A 90 -4.33 6.23 -1.44
CA ASP A 90 -2.93 6.49 -1.08
C ASP A 90 -1.99 5.42 -1.63
N GLU A 91 -2.39 4.14 -1.59
CA GLU A 91 -1.61 3.04 -2.17
C GLU A 91 -1.51 3.16 -3.70
N LEU A 92 -2.62 3.48 -4.37
CA LEU A 92 -2.64 3.69 -5.82
C LEU A 92 -1.79 4.89 -6.20
N LEU A 93 -1.93 6.02 -5.51
CA LEU A 93 -1.13 7.21 -5.74
C LEU A 93 0.35 6.94 -5.53
N LYS A 94 0.71 6.16 -4.49
CA LYS A 94 2.09 5.75 -4.24
C LYS A 94 2.64 4.88 -5.37
N LYS A 95 1.87 3.91 -5.87
CA LYS A 95 2.26 3.07 -7.01
C LYS A 95 2.44 3.89 -8.28
N ASP A 96 1.53 4.84 -8.54
CA ASP A 96 1.59 5.68 -9.73
C ASP A 96 2.84 6.57 -9.72
N ARG A 97 3.07 7.26 -8.59
CA ARG A 97 4.30 8.03 -8.36
C ARG A 97 5.56 7.17 -8.53
N TRP A 98 5.57 5.97 -7.94
CA TRP A 98 6.69 5.05 -8.09
C TRP A 98 6.91 4.66 -9.55
N ASN A 99 5.86 4.38 -10.31
CA ASN A 99 5.95 4.03 -11.73
C ASN A 99 6.49 5.20 -12.58
N GLU A 100 6.01 6.43 -12.34
CA GLU A 100 6.48 7.63 -13.03
C GLU A 100 7.97 7.89 -12.76
N MET A 101 8.36 7.90 -11.48
CA MET A 101 9.75 8.11 -11.09
C MET A 101 10.64 6.95 -11.56
N SER A 102 10.15 5.71 -11.56
CA SER A 102 10.87 4.55 -12.09
C SER A 102 11.15 4.69 -13.58
N LYS A 103 10.20 5.20 -14.36
CA LYS A 103 10.43 5.45 -15.81
C LYS A 103 11.50 6.52 -16.01
N GLU A 104 11.46 7.59 -15.24
CA GLU A 104 12.45 8.67 -15.34
C GLU A 104 13.84 8.20 -14.90
N ALA A 105 13.93 7.50 -13.77
CA ALA A 105 15.16 6.88 -13.28
C ALA A 105 15.74 5.90 -14.29
N ASN A 106 14.93 5.02 -14.87
CA ASN A 106 15.38 4.07 -15.89
C ASN A 106 15.90 4.80 -17.14
N LYS A 107 15.24 5.90 -17.55
CA LYS A 107 15.71 6.73 -18.65
C LYS A 107 17.10 7.32 -18.35
N MET A 108 17.28 7.92 -17.17
CA MET A 108 18.57 8.51 -16.75
C MET A 108 19.70 7.47 -16.64
N LEU A 109 19.40 6.29 -16.09
CA LEU A 109 20.35 5.17 -16.01
C LEU A 109 20.75 4.69 -17.41
N LYS A 110 19.78 4.55 -18.31
CA LYS A 110 20.01 4.16 -19.70
C LYS A 110 20.82 5.20 -20.47
N GLU A 111 20.57 6.49 -20.25
CA GLU A 111 21.39 7.59 -20.80
C GLU A 111 22.85 7.50 -20.32
N SER A 112 23.06 7.02 -19.09
CA SER A 112 24.39 6.75 -18.52
C SER A 112 24.98 5.41 -18.97
N GLY A 113 24.32 4.68 -19.87
CA GLY A 113 24.77 3.39 -20.40
C GLY A 113 24.54 2.19 -19.47
N ILE A 114 23.80 2.37 -18.37
CA ILE A 114 23.48 1.33 -17.40
C ILE A 114 22.09 0.76 -17.71
N ALA A 115 22.01 -0.55 -17.94
CA ALA A 115 20.71 -1.23 -18.03
C ALA A 115 20.17 -1.49 -16.63
N SER A 116 18.96 -1.00 -16.36
CA SER A 116 18.29 -1.12 -15.06
C SER A 116 17.23 -2.22 -15.08
N ASP A 117 17.15 -3.00 -14.00
CA ASP A 117 16.04 -3.90 -13.68
C ASP A 117 15.21 -3.34 -12.51
N ASP A 118 14.12 -4.02 -12.16
CA ASP A 118 13.25 -3.60 -11.05
C ASP A 118 13.99 -3.56 -9.71
N GLN A 119 15.05 -4.37 -9.52
CA GLN A 119 15.84 -4.34 -8.30
C GLN A 119 16.65 -3.05 -8.21
N VAL A 120 17.35 -2.67 -9.28
CA VAL A 120 18.09 -1.40 -9.37
C VAL A 120 17.15 -0.22 -9.18
N LEU A 121 15.99 -0.23 -9.85
CA LEU A 121 14.98 0.81 -9.70
C LEU A 121 14.46 0.92 -8.26
N GLY A 122 14.28 -0.21 -7.56
CA GLY A 122 13.90 -0.23 -6.14
C GLY A 122 14.93 0.43 -5.20
N PHE A 123 16.20 0.52 -5.60
CA PHE A 123 17.23 1.22 -4.81
C PHE A 123 17.32 2.72 -5.10
N VAL A 124 17.07 3.12 -6.35
CA VAL A 124 17.25 4.51 -6.78
C VAL A 124 15.98 5.35 -6.71
N VAL A 125 14.79 4.74 -6.79
CA VAL A 125 13.51 5.46 -6.73
C VAL A 125 13.17 5.78 -5.28
N GLN A 126 13.02 7.08 -5.00
CA GLN A 126 12.73 7.64 -3.69
C GLN A 126 11.34 8.29 -3.67
N ASP A 127 10.92 8.83 -2.52
CA ASP A 127 9.60 9.45 -2.36
C ASP A 127 9.40 10.73 -3.20
N THR A 128 10.51 11.38 -3.60
CA THR A 128 10.49 12.62 -4.41
C THR A 128 11.32 12.47 -5.68
N ALA A 129 10.97 13.27 -6.69
CA ALA A 129 11.67 13.29 -7.97
C ALA A 129 13.13 13.76 -7.80
N GLU A 130 13.37 14.81 -7.01
CA GLU A 130 14.71 15.33 -6.74
C GLU A 130 15.60 14.29 -6.05
N ALA A 131 15.07 13.61 -5.03
CA ALA A 131 15.80 12.55 -4.33
C ALA A 131 16.07 11.35 -5.26
N THR A 132 15.14 11.01 -6.14
CA THR A 132 15.33 9.96 -7.15
C THR A 132 16.44 10.33 -8.14
N GLN A 133 16.46 11.57 -8.63
CA GLN A 133 17.51 12.05 -9.54
C GLN A 133 18.89 12.05 -8.88
N GLU A 134 18.99 12.50 -7.63
CA GLU A 134 20.23 12.48 -6.86
C GLU A 134 20.71 11.05 -6.61
N ALA A 135 19.80 10.16 -6.22
CA ALA A 135 20.09 8.73 -6.01
C ALA A 135 20.58 8.05 -7.29
N VAL A 136 19.96 8.35 -8.45
CA VAL A 136 20.40 7.84 -9.75
C VAL A 136 21.80 8.32 -10.08
N LYS A 137 22.10 9.62 -9.91
CA LYS A 137 23.44 10.16 -10.16
C LYS A 137 24.49 9.51 -9.26
N ALA A 138 24.22 9.44 -7.96
CA ALA A 138 25.11 8.81 -7.00
C ALA A 138 25.33 7.32 -7.31
N PHE A 139 24.29 6.62 -7.75
CA PHE A 139 24.40 5.22 -8.17
C PHE A 139 25.28 5.05 -9.42
N VAL A 140 25.09 5.89 -10.44
CA VAL A 140 25.91 5.87 -11.66
C VAL A 140 27.38 6.09 -11.32
N ASP A 141 27.69 7.10 -10.51
CA ASP A 141 29.05 7.41 -10.09
C ASP A 141 29.69 6.25 -9.31
N LEU A 142 28.94 5.64 -8.39
CA LEU A 142 29.40 4.50 -7.62
C LEU A 142 29.69 3.28 -8.50
N VAL A 143 28.79 2.96 -9.43
CA VAL A 143 28.95 1.82 -10.34
C VAL A 143 30.18 2.03 -11.22
N ASN A 144 30.36 3.22 -11.80
CA ASN A 144 31.52 3.52 -12.63
C ASN A 144 32.82 3.40 -11.83
N THR A 145 32.87 4.00 -10.63
CA THR A 145 34.05 3.92 -9.76
C THR A 145 34.40 2.47 -9.41
N LYS A 146 33.40 1.67 -9.03
CA LYS A 146 33.63 0.26 -8.67
C LYS A 146 34.00 -0.60 -9.86
N ALA A 147 33.40 -0.35 -11.03
CA ALA A 147 33.76 -1.04 -12.27
C ALA A 147 35.22 -0.75 -12.66
N GLU A 148 35.67 0.50 -12.54
CA GLU A 148 37.06 0.89 -12.76
C GLU A 148 38.02 0.24 -11.76
N GLU A 149 37.70 0.25 -10.46
CA GLU A 149 38.49 -0.42 -9.43
C GLU A 149 38.66 -1.92 -9.71
N ILE A 150 37.55 -2.61 -10.01
CA ILE A 150 37.57 -4.05 -10.33
C ILE A 150 38.34 -4.31 -11.61
N THR A 151 38.16 -3.49 -12.63
CA THR A 151 38.88 -3.62 -13.91
C THR A 151 40.38 -3.42 -13.69
N ARG A 152 40.78 -2.40 -12.92
CA ARG A 152 42.16 -2.16 -12.55
C ARG A 152 42.75 -3.33 -11.76
N GLN A 153 42.02 -3.89 -10.80
CA GLN A 153 42.46 -5.08 -10.06
C GLN A 153 42.68 -6.27 -11.00
N LYS A 154 41.73 -6.54 -11.89
CA LYS A 154 41.83 -7.63 -12.90
C LYS A 154 42.99 -7.43 -13.86
N LEU A 155 43.23 -6.21 -14.33
CA LEU A 155 44.35 -5.88 -15.23
C LEU A 155 45.70 -5.84 -14.50
N SER A 156 45.71 -5.56 -13.19
CA SER A 156 46.91 -5.64 -12.34
C SER A 156 47.26 -7.08 -11.92
N GLY A 157 46.46 -8.07 -12.34
CA GLY A 157 46.76 -9.48 -12.15
C GLY A 157 48.15 -9.81 -12.70
N THR A 158 48.89 -10.64 -11.95
CA THR A 158 50.29 -10.97 -12.25
C THR A 158 50.45 -11.40 -13.70
N ALA A 159 51.25 -10.65 -14.47
CA ALA A 159 51.62 -11.05 -15.83
C ALA A 159 52.08 -12.53 -15.81
N PRO A 160 51.74 -13.33 -16.84
CA PRO A 160 52.21 -14.71 -16.92
C PRO A 160 53.70 -14.74 -16.62
N ARG A 161 54.10 -15.53 -15.63
CA ARG A 161 55.52 -15.66 -15.27
C ARG A 161 56.22 -16.13 -16.53
N VAL A 162 56.89 -15.21 -17.23
CA VAL A 162 57.82 -15.55 -18.30
C VAL A 162 58.82 -16.43 -17.60
N GLN A 163 58.75 -17.72 -17.89
CA GLN A 163 59.76 -18.67 -17.47
C GLN A 163 60.97 -18.29 -18.31
N THR A 164 61.71 -17.27 -17.88
CA THR A 164 63.07 -17.02 -18.32
C THR A 164 63.84 -18.24 -17.84
N SER A 165 63.87 -19.25 -18.70
CA SER A 165 64.76 -20.38 -18.53
C SER A 165 66.15 -19.76 -18.35
N PRO A 166 66.85 -19.97 -17.23
CA PRO A 166 68.18 -19.37 -17.00
C PRO A 166 69.23 -19.82 -18.01
N ALA A 167 68.86 -20.70 -18.94
CA ALA A 167 69.75 -21.36 -19.87
C ALA A 167 70.31 -20.45 -20.98
N SER A 168 69.77 -19.24 -21.21
CA SER A 168 70.20 -18.41 -22.35
C SER A 168 70.94 -17.11 -22.01
N ASN A 169 71.11 -16.76 -20.73
CA ASN A 169 71.85 -15.56 -20.32
C ASN A 169 72.99 -15.90 -19.35
N MET A 170 73.78 -16.94 -19.66
CA MET A 170 75.08 -17.10 -18.99
C MET A 170 75.97 -15.94 -19.45
N THR A 171 76.55 -15.17 -18.52
CA THR A 171 77.54 -14.15 -18.84
C THR A 171 78.96 -14.72 -18.72
N LYS A 172 79.93 -14.07 -19.39
CA LYS A 172 81.35 -14.46 -19.32
C LYS A 172 81.84 -14.55 -17.87
N GLU A 173 81.45 -13.57 -17.04
CA GLU A 173 81.79 -13.47 -15.62
C GLU A 173 81.18 -14.62 -14.82
N SER A 174 79.91 -14.95 -15.08
CA SER A 174 79.20 -16.05 -14.40
C SER A 174 79.88 -17.39 -14.70
N ILE A 175 80.29 -17.61 -15.95
CA ILE A 175 81.04 -18.80 -16.36
C ILE A 175 82.43 -18.85 -15.70
N MET A 176 83.15 -17.72 -15.65
CA MET A 176 84.47 -17.67 -15.01
C MET A 176 84.41 -17.88 -13.48
N GLN A 177 83.32 -17.50 -12.82
CA GLN A 177 83.10 -17.70 -11.39
C GLN A 177 82.78 -19.15 -11.00
N ILE A 178 82.53 -20.06 -11.97
CA ILE A 178 82.34 -21.48 -11.70
C ILE A 178 83.62 -22.03 -11.06
N LYS A 179 83.54 -22.47 -9.79
CA LYS A 179 84.68 -22.96 -8.99
C LYS A 179 85.30 -24.24 -9.58
N ASP A 180 84.47 -25.12 -10.12
CA ASP A 180 84.87 -26.39 -10.72
C ASP A 180 85.44 -26.17 -12.13
N ALA A 181 86.72 -26.50 -12.32
CA ALA A 181 87.44 -26.25 -13.57
C ALA A 181 86.85 -27.02 -14.76
N ALA A 182 86.42 -28.27 -14.57
CA ALA A 182 85.87 -29.09 -15.65
C ALA A 182 84.50 -28.56 -16.09
N LYS A 183 83.66 -28.16 -15.13
CA LYS A 183 82.36 -27.54 -15.43
C LYS A 183 82.50 -26.17 -16.06
N ARG A 184 83.50 -25.38 -15.63
CA ARG A 184 83.82 -24.08 -16.24
C ARG A 184 84.25 -24.22 -17.70
N GLN A 185 85.16 -25.15 -18.01
CA GLN A 185 85.59 -25.40 -19.38
C GLN A 185 84.45 -25.88 -20.27
N LYS A 186 83.57 -26.76 -19.76
CA LYS A 186 82.37 -27.20 -20.49
C LYS A 186 81.43 -26.03 -20.78
N ALA A 187 81.16 -25.18 -19.79
CA ALA A 187 80.33 -23.98 -19.97
C ALA A 187 80.97 -22.95 -20.93
N MET A 188 82.30 -22.82 -20.95
CA MET A 188 83.02 -22.00 -21.94
C MET A 188 82.88 -22.56 -23.36
N ALA A 189 82.95 -23.89 -23.53
CA ALA A 189 82.79 -24.57 -24.82
C ALA A 189 81.35 -24.51 -25.35
N GLU A 190 80.37 -24.56 -24.45
CA GLU A 190 78.94 -24.43 -24.80
C GLU A 190 78.58 -22.96 -25.12
N ASN A 191 79.32 -21.98 -24.57
CA ASN A 191 79.08 -20.55 -24.75
C ASN A 191 80.29 -19.81 -25.35
N ILE A 192 80.92 -20.38 -26.38
CA ILE A 192 82.15 -19.85 -27.02
C ILE A 192 82.00 -18.40 -27.47
N HIS A 193 80.81 -18.01 -27.92
CA HIS A 193 80.51 -16.64 -28.36
C HIS A 193 80.79 -15.56 -27.29
N LEU A 194 80.86 -15.92 -26.01
CA LEU A 194 81.19 -15.00 -24.91
C LEU A 194 82.71 -14.87 -24.65
N PHE A 195 83.53 -15.69 -25.30
CA PHE A 195 84.99 -15.79 -25.10
C PHE A 195 85.81 -15.54 -26.36
N GLN A 196 85.18 -15.08 -27.44
CA GLN A 196 85.87 -14.54 -28.62
C GLN A 196 86.53 -13.20 -28.32
#